data_AF-A0A7C3E5H0-F1
#
_entry.id   AF-A0A7C3E5H0-F1
#
_cell.length_a   1.000
_cell.length_b   1.000
_cell.length_c   1.000
_cell.angle_alpha   90.00
_cell.angle_beta   90.00
_cell.angle_gamma   90.00
#
_symmetry.space_group_name_H-M   'P 1'
#
loop_
_entity.id
_entity.type
_entity.pdbx_description
1 polymer ?
#
loop_
_entity_poly.entity_id
_entity_poly.type
_entity_poly.pdbx_seq_one_letter_code
_entity_poly.pdbx_strand_id
1 'polypeptide(L)' 'MSFKYSVFTVMTPDLSIEEAAYVLSQLGYDGVEWRVNIPPKDLSMPPNYWAANRCTLDIDNILKDAEYAK' A
#
# COMPACT_ATOMS: atom_id res chain seq x y z
N MET A 1 23.57 -5.54 -15.01
CA MET A 1 22.18 -5.64 -14.51
C MET A 1 21.64 -4.22 -14.37
N SER A 2 20.39 -3.96 -14.76
CA SER A 2 19.74 -2.68 -14.46
C SER A 2 19.24 -2.67 -13.02
N PHE A 3 19.24 -1.51 -12.37
CA PHE A 3 18.60 -1.34 -11.06
C PHE A 3 17.09 -1.61 -11.14
N LYS A 4 16.54 -2.12 -10.05
CA LYS A 4 15.12 -2.38 -9.85
C LYS A 4 14.62 -1.55 -8.68
N TYR A 5 13.51 -0.84 -8.85
CA TYR A 5 12.97 0.07 -7.83
C TYR A 5 11.62 -0.43 -7.32
N SER A 6 11.49 -0.47 -6.00
CA SER A 6 10.23 -0.75 -5.29
C SER A 6 9.80 0.47 -4.47
N VAL A 7 8.50 0.55 -4.18
CA VAL A 7 7.93 1.55 -3.27
C VAL A 7 7.27 0.88 -2.09
N PHE A 8 7.60 1.34 -0.88
CA PHE A 8 6.98 0.89 0.36
C PHE A 8 5.69 1.64 0.66
N THR A 9 4.55 0.95 0.76
CA THR A 9 3.22 1.58 0.77
C THR A 9 2.91 2.43 2.00
N VAL A 10 3.77 2.44 3.03
CA VAL A 10 3.71 3.49 4.06
C VAL A 10 3.73 4.87 3.40
N MET A 11 4.55 5.07 2.35
CA MET A 11 4.75 6.37 1.72
C MET A 11 3.66 6.77 0.71
N THR A 12 2.69 5.90 0.46
CA THR A 12 1.52 6.12 -0.43
C THR A 12 0.21 5.99 0.35
N PRO A 13 0.01 6.76 1.43
CA PRO A 13 -1.12 6.57 2.34
C PRO A 13 -2.48 6.90 1.73
N ASP A 14 -2.48 7.69 0.67
CA ASP A 14 -3.64 8.17 -0.07
C ASP A 14 -4.18 7.15 -1.08
N LEU A 15 -3.32 6.25 -1.58
CA LEU A 15 -3.69 5.15 -2.47
C LEU A 15 -4.33 4.00 -1.68
N SER A 16 -5.30 3.33 -2.28
CA SER A 16 -5.76 2.01 -1.84
C SER A 16 -4.75 0.91 -2.21
N ILE A 17 -4.96 -0.30 -1.70
CA ILE A 17 -4.15 -1.48 -2.03
C ILE A 17 -4.16 -1.73 -3.55
N GLU A 18 -5.35 -1.69 -4.17
CA GLU A 18 -5.54 -1.92 -5.61
C GLU A 18 -4.90 -0.82 -6.47
N GLU A 19 -5.03 0.44 -6.05
CA GLU A 19 -4.46 1.57 -6.78
C GLU A 19 -2.93 1.58 -6.76
N ALA A 20 -2.30 1.15 -5.66
CA ALA A 20 -0.86 1.24 -5.49
C ALA A 20 -0.10 0.47 -6.57
N ALA A 21 -0.44 -0.79 -6.81
CA ALA A 21 0.21 -1.60 -7.84
C ALA A 21 0.00 -1.01 -9.24
N TYR A 22 -1.23 -0.59 -9.55
CA TYR A 22 -1.55 0.05 -10.82
C TYR A 22 -0.73 1.33 -11.04
N VAL A 23 -0.77 2.28 -10.11
CA VAL A 23 -0.08 3.58 -10.22
C VAL A 23 1.43 3.39 -10.31
N LEU A 24 2.02 2.53 -9.47
CA LEU A 24 3.45 2.30 -9.45
C LEU A 24 3.95 1.64 -10.75
N SER A 25 3.15 0.75 -11.35
CA SER A 25 3.47 0.18 -12.66
C SER A 25 3.50 1.24 -13.76
N GLN A 26 2.56 2.20 -13.75
CA GLN A 26 2.50 3.28 -14.73
C GLN A 26 3.68 4.26 -14.58
N LEU A 27 4.21 4.41 -13.37
CA LEU A 27 5.39 5.23 -13.08
C LEU A 27 6.73 4.52 -13.36
N GLY A 28 6.69 3.24 -13.74
CA GLY A 28 7.89 2.47 -14.11
C GLY A 28 8.62 1.83 -12.93
N TYR A 29 7.97 1.69 -11.77
CA TYR A 29 8.50 0.90 -10.67
C TYR A 29 8.38 -0.59 -10.97
N ASP A 30 9.33 -1.36 -10.44
CA ASP A 30 9.44 -2.80 -10.66
C ASP A 30 8.75 -3.63 -9.58
N GLY A 31 8.39 -3.01 -8.45
CA GLY A 31 7.78 -3.72 -7.33
C GLY A 31 7.09 -2.81 -6.32
N VAL A 32 6.34 -3.47 -5.44
CA VAL A 32 5.66 -2.85 -4.31
C VAL A 32 6.08 -3.59 -3.05
N GLU A 33 6.45 -2.84 -2.03
CA GLU A 33 6.67 -3.37 -0.69
C GLU A 33 5.44 -3.02 0.15
N TRP A 34 4.70 -4.03 0.59
CA TRP A 34 3.44 -3.82 1.27
C TRP A 34 3.63 -3.58 2.77
N ARG A 35 3.02 -2.52 3.29
CA ARG A 35 2.83 -2.37 4.73
C ARG A 35 1.79 -3.37 5.20
N VAL A 36 2.21 -4.31 6.03
CA VAL A 36 1.31 -5.22 6.76
C VAL A 36 1.27 -4.81 8.22
N ASN A 37 0.10 -4.43 8.74
CA ASN A 37 -0.10 -4.02 10.12
C ASN A 37 -1.59 -4.06 10.48
N ILE A 38 -1.95 -3.81 11.74
CA ILE A 38 -3.32 -3.49 12.11
C ILE A 38 -3.65 -2.10 11.54
N PRO A 39 -4.63 -1.97 10.63
CA PRO A 39 -4.92 -0.72 9.97
C PRO A 39 -5.59 0.26 10.96
N PRO A 40 -5.43 1.57 10.74
CA PRO A 40 -6.12 2.58 11.54
C PRO A 40 -7.64 2.43 11.33
N LYS A 41 -8.37 2.22 12.44
CA LYS A 41 -9.84 2.10 12.42
C LYS A 41 -10.54 3.42 12.08
N ASP A 42 -9.89 4.53 12.37
CA ASP A 42 -10.38 5.87 12.09
C ASP A 42 -9.77 6.41 10.79
N LEU A 43 -10.61 6.50 9.76
CA LEU A 43 -10.28 7.07 8.45
C LEU A 43 -10.83 8.50 8.28
N SER A 44 -11.34 9.12 9.35
CA SER A 44 -11.87 10.49 9.31
C SER A 44 -10.76 11.55 9.18
N MET A 45 -9.54 11.19 9.57
CA MET A 45 -8.38 12.05 9.39
C MET A 45 -7.81 11.96 7.97
N PRO A 46 -7.17 13.02 7.46
CA PRO A 46 -6.42 12.95 6.22
C PRO A 46 -5.36 11.84 6.26
N PRO A 47 -5.26 11.00 5.21
CA PRO A 47 -4.27 9.94 5.15
C PRO A 47 -2.85 10.48 5.28
N ASN A 48 -2.07 9.84 6.14
CA ASN A 48 -0.64 10.09 6.27
C ASN A 48 0.09 8.77 6.59
N TYR A 49 1.40 8.85 6.76
CA TYR A 49 2.24 7.68 7.03
C TYR A 49 1.77 6.86 8.25
N TRP A 50 1.22 7.51 9.28
CA TRP A 50 0.88 6.89 10.57
C TRP A 50 -0.61 6.68 10.79
N ALA A 51 -1.43 7.57 10.26
CA ALA A 51 -2.87 7.59 10.49
C ALA A 51 -3.64 7.58 9.16
N ALA A 52 -4.80 6.93 9.18
CA ALA A 52 -5.70 6.80 8.04
C ALA A 52 -5.03 6.33 6.72
N ASN A 53 -3.93 5.57 6.79
CA ASN A 53 -3.25 5.02 5.63
C ASN A 53 -4.15 3.94 4.98
N ARG A 54 -4.57 4.19 3.74
CA ARG A 54 -5.49 3.34 2.96
C ARG A 54 -4.79 2.16 2.28
N CYS A 55 -3.46 2.15 2.28
CA CYS A 55 -2.60 1.16 1.64
C CYS A 55 -1.90 0.25 2.68
N THR A 56 -2.60 -0.04 3.78
CA THR A 56 -2.15 -0.98 4.81
C THR A 56 -2.93 -2.28 4.65
N LEU A 57 -2.23 -3.38 4.43
CA LEU A 57 -2.84 -4.71 4.47
C LEU A 57 -3.05 -5.09 5.93
N ASP A 58 -4.29 -5.43 6.28
CA ASP A 58 -4.66 -5.85 7.62
C ASP A 58 -4.07 -7.23 7.93
N ILE A 59 -3.23 -7.30 8.96
CA ILE A 59 -2.64 -8.58 9.38
C ILE A 59 -3.72 -9.60 9.79
N ASP A 60 -4.83 -9.14 10.36
CA ASP A 60 -5.91 -10.00 10.83
C ASP A 60 -6.81 -10.50 9.67
N ASN A 61 -6.69 -9.87 8.49
CA ASN A 61 -7.47 -10.19 7.29
C ASN A 61 -6.58 -10.33 6.03
N ILE A 62 -5.30 -10.70 6.23
CA ILE A 62 -4.25 -10.60 5.22
C ILE A 62 -4.54 -11.36 3.93
N LEU A 63 -5.18 -12.52 4.02
CA LEU A 63 -5.50 -13.34 2.84
C LEU A 63 -6.49 -12.65 1.91
N LYS A 64 -7.46 -11.93 2.47
CA LYS A 64 -8.45 -11.18 1.69
C LYS A 64 -7.84 -9.90 1.14
N ASP A 65 -7.07 -9.17 1.94
CA ASP A 65 -6.43 -7.94 1.49
C ASP A 65 -5.40 -8.20 0.37
N ALA A 66 -4.71 -9.34 0.41
CA ALA A 66 -3.80 -9.78 -0.64
C ALA A 66 -4.49 -10.02 -2.00
N GLU A 67 -5.81 -10.24 -2.04
CA GLU A 67 -6.54 -10.35 -3.31
C GLU A 67 -6.55 -9.03 -4.11
N TYR A 68 -6.36 -7.90 -3.42
CA TYR A 68 -6.27 -6.56 -4.01
C TYR A 68 -4.82 -6.13 -4.30
N ALA A 69 -3.82 -6.85 -3.77
CA ALA A 69 -2.40 -6.54 -3.91
C ALA A 69 -1.78 -7.22 -5.16
N LYS A 70 -2.35 -6.95 -6.35
CA LYS A 70 -1.99 -7.62 -7.61
C LYS A 70 -1.36 -6.71 -8.64
#